data_AF-A0A2P9HKU2-F1
#
_entry.id   AF-A0A2P9HKU2-F1
#
_cell.length_a   1.000
_cell.length_b   1.000
_cell.length_c   1.000
_cell.angle_alpha   90.00
_cell.angle_beta   90.00
_cell.angle_gamma   90.00
#
_symmetry.space_group_name_H-M   'P 1'
#
loop_
_entity.id
_entity.type
_entity.pdbx_description
1 polymer ?
#
loop_
_entity_poly.entity_id
_entity_poly.type
_entity_poly.pdbx_seq_one_letter_code
_entity_poly.pdbx_strand_id
1 'polypeptide(L)'
;MNGILISRVTFHAVERYCSRILGVKCYPPKGSRPYERAEIFCEAAGLTIDQIRAIIMTPNVERACRLGFKRMVSEGFTAIIYDGVVVTVVERRKPAACRKQRWEMELDQ
;
A
#
# COMPACT_ATOMS: atom_id res chain seq x y z
N MET A 1 -7.49 -17.92 16.33
CA MET A 1 -6.28 -17.17 15.93
C MET A 1 -6.40 -16.87 14.44
N ASN A 2 -6.83 -15.66 14.06
CA ASN A 2 -6.80 -15.22 12.65
C ASN A 2 -5.33 -14.98 12.32
N GLY A 3 -4.66 -15.98 11.74
CA GLY A 3 -3.31 -15.82 11.23
C GLY A 3 -3.34 -14.79 10.11
N ILE A 4 -2.70 -13.64 10.33
CA ILE A 4 -2.52 -12.62 9.29
C ILE A 4 -1.74 -13.32 8.17
N LEU A 5 -2.37 -13.53 7.02
CA LEU A 5 -1.74 -14.12 5.84
C LEU A 5 -0.85 -13.08 5.17
N ILE A 6 0.21 -12.63 5.86
CA ILE A 6 1.19 -11.66 5.33
C ILE A 6 1.81 -12.12 4.00
N SER A 7 1.81 -13.42 3.73
CA SER A 7 2.19 -14.03 2.46
C SER A 7 1.30 -13.61 1.27
N ARG A 8 0.10 -13.07 1.52
CA ARG A 8 -0.80 -12.49 0.49
C ARG A 8 -0.39 -11.08 0.07
N VAL A 9 0.84 -10.67 0.34
CA VAL A 9 1.46 -9.45 -0.18
C VAL A 9 2.64 -9.84 -1.06
N THR A 10 2.54 -9.46 -2.33
CA THR A 10 3.59 -9.76 -3.32
C THR A 10 4.88 -8.99 -3.05
N PHE A 11 6.00 -9.51 -3.52
CA PHE A 11 7.28 -8.79 -3.48
C PHE A 11 7.23 -7.46 -4.24
N HIS A 12 6.43 -7.40 -5.32
CA HIS A 12 6.21 -6.14 -6.04
C HIS A 12 5.51 -5.10 -5.14
N ALA A 13 4.47 -5.49 -4.40
CA ALA A 13 3.81 -4.58 -3.46
C ALA A 13 4.77 -4.08 -2.37
N VAL A 14 5.65 -4.94 -1.86
CA VAL A 14 6.70 -4.58 -0.89
C VAL A 14 7.67 -3.54 -1.48
N GLU A 15 8.20 -3.80 -2.67
CA GLU A 15 9.08 -2.88 -3.39
C GLU A 15 8.41 -1.50 -3.60
N ARG A 16 7.14 -1.50 -4.00
CA ARG A 16 6.35 -0.28 -4.21
C ARG A 16 6.11 0.47 -2.91
N TYR A 17 5.90 -0.24 -1.81
CA TYR A 17 5.75 0.38 -0.50
C TYR A 17 7.03 1.10 -0.08
N CYS A 18 8.17 0.41 -0.13
CA CYS A 18 9.46 1.02 0.23
C CYS A 18 9.79 2.22 -0.67
N SER A 19 9.67 2.06 -1.98
CA SER A 19 10.04 3.13 -2.93
C SER A 19 9.08 4.33 -2.96
N ARG A 20 7.77 4.10 -2.85
CA ARG A 20 6.75 5.15 -3.06
C ARG A 20 6.16 5.69 -1.77
N ILE A 21 6.05 4.88 -0.73
CA ILE A 21 5.42 5.28 0.53
C ILE A 21 6.50 5.70 1.53
N LEU A 22 7.56 4.89 1.69
CA LEU A 22 8.68 5.23 2.56
C LEU A 22 9.71 6.17 1.90
N GLY A 23 9.65 6.34 0.57
CA GLY A 23 10.55 7.22 -0.16
C GLY A 23 12.00 6.70 -0.28
N VAL A 24 12.20 5.39 -0.09
CA VAL A 24 13.52 4.75 -0.18
C VAL A 24 14.03 4.80 -1.62
N LYS A 25 15.25 5.31 -1.81
CA LYS A 25 15.93 5.38 -3.11
C LYS A 25 17.01 4.31 -3.20
N CYS A 26 16.73 3.25 -3.95
CA CYS A 26 17.67 2.17 -4.23
C CYS A 26 17.63 1.78 -5.70
N TYR A 27 18.74 1.25 -6.18
CA TYR A 27 18.91 0.81 -7.55
C TYR A 27 19.36 -0.66 -7.56
N PRO A 28 18.42 -1.61 -7.45
CA PRO A 28 18.74 -3.03 -7.58
C PRO A 28 19.43 -3.32 -8.92
N PRO A 29 20.39 -4.25 -8.97
CA PRO A 29 21.01 -4.66 -10.22
C PRO A 29 20.00 -5.07 -11.29
N LYS A 30 20.32 -4.78 -12.55
CA LYS A 30 19.47 -5.19 -13.67
C LYS A 30 19.41 -6.72 -13.73
N GLY A 31 18.19 -7.26 -13.82
CA GLY A 31 17.96 -8.71 -13.87
C GLY A 31 17.74 -9.38 -12.51
N SER A 32 17.82 -8.63 -11.40
CA SER A 32 17.48 -9.16 -10.08
C SER A 32 16.05 -9.72 -10.03
N ARG A 33 15.89 -10.85 -9.34
CA ARG A 33 14.61 -11.51 -9.15
C ARG A 33 13.69 -10.64 -8.28
N PRO A 34 12.35 -10.81 -8.35
CA PRO A 34 11.42 -10.01 -7.55
C PRO A 34 11.70 -10.04 -6.05
N TYR A 35 12.09 -11.21 -5.51
CA TYR A 35 12.49 -11.36 -4.11
C TYR A 35 13.73 -10.52 -3.77
N GLU A 36 14.83 -10.67 -4.53
CA GLU A 36 16.09 -9.94 -4.33
C GLU A 36 15.88 -8.43 -4.39
N ARG A 37 15.04 -7.96 -5.33
CA ARG A 37 14.70 -6.54 -5.44
C ARG A 37 13.98 -6.05 -4.18
N ALA A 38 12.98 -6.79 -3.71
CA ALA A 38 12.25 -6.42 -2.49
C ALA A 38 13.19 -6.42 -1.27
N GLU A 39 14.08 -7.41 -1.16
CA GLU A 39 15.07 -7.51 -0.09
C GLU A 39 15.98 -6.27 -0.05
N ILE A 40 16.56 -5.86 -1.18
CA ILE A 40 17.40 -4.65 -1.27
C ILE A 40 16.65 -3.39 -0.80
N PHE A 41 15.39 -3.24 -1.19
CA PHE A 41 14.57 -2.10 -0.76
C PHE A 41 14.22 -2.15 0.73
N CYS A 42 13.98 -3.34 1.27
CA CYS A 42 13.72 -3.59 2.68
C CYS A 42 14.95 -3.29 3.54
N GLU A 43 16.12 -3.81 3.15
CA GLU A 43 17.39 -3.56 3.83
C GLU A 43 17.70 -2.06 3.91
N ALA A 44 17.54 -1.34 2.79
CA ALA A 44 17.74 0.10 2.77
C ALA A 44 16.70 0.89 3.61
N ALA A 45 15.53 0.30 3.86
CA ALA A 45 14.54 0.84 4.79
C ALA A 45 14.83 0.48 6.26
N GLY A 46 15.82 -0.39 6.53
CA GLY A 46 16.08 -0.94 7.85
C GLY A 46 15.01 -1.92 8.35
N LEU A 47 14.27 -2.56 7.44
CA LEU A 47 13.13 -3.44 7.74
C LEU A 47 13.25 -4.76 6.99
N THR A 48 12.59 -5.81 7.48
CA THR A 48 12.47 -7.09 6.77
C THR A 48 11.27 -7.09 5.83
N ILE A 49 11.26 -8.02 4.87
CA ILE A 49 10.10 -8.25 4.00
C ILE A 49 8.83 -8.49 4.83
N ASP A 50 8.90 -9.35 5.85
CA ASP A 50 7.72 -9.69 6.65
C ASP A 50 7.22 -8.52 7.49
N GLN A 51 8.11 -7.63 7.96
CA GLN A 51 7.71 -6.38 8.60
C GLN A 51 6.95 -5.47 7.63
N ILE A 52 7.44 -5.30 6.40
CA ILE A 52 6.73 -4.50 5.38
C ILE A 52 5.39 -5.15 5.00
N ARG A 53 5.35 -6.49 4.87
CA ARG A 53 4.09 -7.20 4.61
C ARG A 53 3.08 -7.01 5.73
N ALA A 54 3.53 -7.02 6.99
CA ALA A 54 2.66 -6.75 8.14
C ALA A 54 2.13 -5.30 8.14
N ILE A 55 2.96 -4.34 7.74
CA ILE A 55 2.54 -2.93 7.60
C ILE A 55 1.49 -2.77 6.49
N ILE A 56 1.68 -3.43 5.35
CA ILE A 56 0.72 -3.40 4.23
C ILE A 56 -0.57 -4.13 4.59
N MET A 57 -0.47 -5.30 5.21
CA MET A 57 -1.59 -6.19 5.56
C MET A 57 -2.26 -5.75 6.87
N THR A 58 -2.86 -4.56 6.84
CA THR A 58 -3.70 -4.10 7.95
C THR A 58 -4.98 -4.96 8.05
N PRO A 59 -5.67 -4.97 9.21
CA PRO A 59 -6.93 -5.72 9.36
C PRO A 59 -7.98 -5.38 8.30
N ASN A 60 -8.00 -4.12 7.85
CA ASN A 60 -8.91 -3.66 6.81
C ASN A 60 -8.52 -4.19 5.42
N VAL A 61 -7.23 -4.23 5.10
CA VAL A 61 -6.72 -4.81 3.85
C VAL A 61 -6.97 -6.32 3.84
N GLU A 62 -6.73 -7.00 4.95
CA GLU A 62 -7.02 -8.43 5.10
C GLU A 62 -8.50 -8.72 4.87
N ARG A 63 -9.39 -7.94 5.51
CA ARG A 63 -10.84 -8.06 5.31
C ARG A 63 -11.23 -7.80 3.86
N ALA A 64 -10.61 -6.80 3.22
CA ALA A 64 -10.85 -6.50 1.80
C ALA A 64 -10.45 -7.66 0.89
N CYS A 65 -9.31 -8.30 1.16
CA CYS A 65 -8.86 -9.50 0.45
C CYS A 65 -9.84 -10.67 0.62
N ARG A 66 -10.35 -10.92 1.83
CA ARG A 66 -11.32 -11.99 2.10
C ARG A 66 -12.68 -11.75 1.43
N LEU A 67 -13.11 -10.49 1.34
CA LEU A 67 -14.39 -10.10 0.74
C LEU A 67 -14.32 -9.89 -0.78
N GLY A 68 -13.16 -10.09 -1.41
CA GLY A 68 -13.00 -9.99 -2.87
C GLY A 68 -12.99 -8.55 -3.41
N PHE A 69 -12.70 -7.55 -2.57
CA PHE A 69 -12.54 -6.18 -3.05
C PHE A 69 -11.31 -6.06 -3.94
N LYS A 70 -11.41 -5.25 -4.99
CA LYS A 70 -10.30 -4.98 -5.93
C LYS A 70 -9.32 -3.91 -5.43
N ARG A 71 -9.77 -3.05 -4.51
CA ARG A 71 -8.99 -1.94 -3.95
C ARG A 71 -9.41 -1.68 -2.52
N MET A 72 -8.45 -1.28 -1.68
CA MET A 72 -8.70 -0.83 -0.32
C MET A 72 -7.86 0.42 -0.01
N VAL A 73 -8.50 1.47 0.47
CA VAL A 73 -7.80 2.67 0.95
C VAL A 73 -7.39 2.44 2.40
N SER A 74 -6.11 2.55 2.67
CA SER A 74 -5.53 2.55 4.00
C SER A 74 -5.04 3.95 4.34
N GLU A 75 -4.59 4.14 5.58
CA GLU A 75 -3.83 5.32 5.94
C GLU A 75 -2.50 5.33 5.16
N GLY A 76 -2.20 6.43 4.48
CA GLY A 76 -0.97 6.62 3.69
C GLY A 76 -0.97 6.02 2.26
N PHE A 77 -1.72 4.95 1.99
CA PHE A 77 -1.68 4.28 0.68
C PHE A 77 -3.01 3.65 0.27
N THR A 78 -3.12 3.30 -1.01
CA THR A 78 -4.20 2.44 -1.52
C THR A 78 -3.61 1.09 -1.94
N ALA A 79 -4.12 0.01 -1.37
CA ALA A 79 -3.81 -1.35 -1.76
C ALA A 79 -4.63 -1.74 -3.00
N ILE A 80 -3.97 -2.32 -4.00
CA ILE A 80 -4.61 -2.94 -5.16
C ILE A 80 -4.58 -4.45 -4.95
N ILE A 81 -5.74 -5.07 -5.04
CA ILE A 81 -5.99 -6.46 -4.67
C ILE A 81 -6.46 -7.22 -5.90
N TYR A 82 -5.86 -8.38 -6.15
CA TYR A 82 -6.26 -9.33 -7.17
C TYR A 82 -6.34 -10.72 -6.55
N ASP A 83 -7.49 -11.37 -6.67
CA ASP A 83 -7.74 -12.70 -6.10
C ASP A 83 -7.36 -12.83 -4.61
N GLY A 84 -7.69 -11.80 -3.82
CA GLY A 84 -7.37 -11.75 -2.39
C GLY A 84 -5.88 -11.60 -2.07
N VAL A 85 -5.04 -11.20 -3.03
CA VAL A 85 -3.61 -10.92 -2.90
C VAL A 85 -3.34 -9.44 -3.21
N VAL A 86 -2.55 -8.78 -2.37
CA VAL A 86 -2.09 -7.40 -2.60
C VAL A 86 -0.97 -7.42 -3.64
N VAL A 87 -1.29 -6.95 -4.84
CA VAL A 87 -0.38 -6.98 -6.01
C VAL A 87 0.44 -5.71 -6.14
N THR A 88 -0.06 -4.57 -5.66
CA THR A 88 0.70 -3.33 -5.58
C THR A 88 0.08 -2.39 -4.55
N VAL A 89 0.86 -1.40 -4.13
CA VAL A 89 0.38 -0.23 -3.38
C VAL A 89 0.65 1.04 -4.17
N VAL A 90 -0.21 2.04 -3.99
CA VAL A 90 -0.03 3.37 -4.56
C VAL A 90 -0.18 4.43 -3.47
N GLU A 91 0.59 5.51 -3.60
CA GLU A 91 0.48 6.65 -2.70
C GLU A 91 -0.95 7.20 -2.73
N ARG A 92 -1.49 7.50 -1.55
CA ARG A 92 -2.78 8.15 -1.46
C ARG A 92 -2.64 9.57 -2.02
N ARG A 93 -3.24 9.82 -3.20
CA ARG A 93 -3.41 11.20 -3.65
C ARG A 93 -4.26 11.91 -2.61
N LYS A 94 -3.77 13.04 -2.06
CA LYS A 94 -4.63 13.96 -1.32
C LYS A 94 -5.87 14.18 -2.19
N PRO A 95 -7.10 14.07 -1.65
CA PRO A 95 -8.24 14.60 -2.37
C PRO A 95 -7.85 16.02 -2.75
N ALA A 96 -7.90 16.37 -4.04
CA ALA A 96 -7.81 17.78 -4.42
C ALA A 96 -8.77 18.48 -3.48
N ALA A 97 -8.26 19.42 -2.68
CA ALA A 97 -9.02 20.05 -1.60
C ALA A 97 -10.43 20.28 -2.11
N CYS A 98 -11.42 19.73 -1.40
CA CYS A 98 -12.83 19.88 -1.71
C CYS A 98 -13.00 21.30 -2.23
N ARG A 99 -13.24 21.44 -3.54
CA ARG A 99 -13.53 22.72 -4.17
C ARG A 99 -14.82 23.12 -3.46
N LYS A 100 -14.72 23.89 -2.37
CA LYS A 100 -15.85 24.26 -1.52
C LYS A 100 -16.92 24.72 -2.48
N GLN A 101 -17.93 23.89 -2.70
CA GLN A 101 -19.08 24.31 -3.46
C GLN A 101 -19.69 25.39 -2.58
N ARG A 102 -19.69 26.59 -3.15
CA ARG A 102 -20.28 27.82 -2.67
C ARG A 102 -21.79 27.59 -2.44
N TRP A 103 -22.14 26.94 -1.34
CA TRP A 103 -23.50 26.70 -0.88
C TRP A 103 -23.65 27.01 0.61
N GLU A 104 -22.96 28.06 1.08
CA GLU A 104 -23.28 28.69 2.36
C GLU A 104 -23.46 30.19 2.12
N MET A 105 -24.54 30.73 2.69
CA MET A 105 -25.04 32.12 2.66
C MET A 105 -26.02 32.50 1.55
N GLU A 106 -27.17 31.82 1.52
CA GLU A 106 -28.48 32.44 1.19
C GLU A 106 -29.53 32.12 2.26
N LEU A 107 -29.11 32.06 3.52
CA LEU A 107 -30.01 32.01 4.68
C LEU A 107 -29.51 32.97 5.75
N ASP A 108 -29.63 34.25 5.43
CA ASP A 108 -29.84 35.35 6.38
C ASP A 108 -30.73 36.35 5.63
N GLN A 109 -32.04 36.08 5.63
CA GLN A 109 -33.09 37.07 5.42
C GLN A 109 -33.71 37.40 6.77
#